data_AF-A0AAC9A6L6-F1
#
_entry.id   AF-A0AAC9A6L6-F1
#
_cell.length_a   1.000
_cell.length_b   1.000
_cell.length_c   1.000
_cell.angle_alpha   90.00
_cell.angle_beta   90.00
_cell.angle_gamma   90.00
#
_symmetry.space_group_name_H-M   'P 1'
#
loop_
_entity.id
_entity.type
_entity.pdbx_description
1 polymer ?
#
loop_
_entity_poly.entity_id
_entity_poly.type
_entity_poly.pdbx_seq_one_letter_code
_entity_poly.pdbx_strand_id
1 'polypeptide(L)'
;MSDKARQQEDLMTVETLQGEEWLFYKSIGIDVAVIKATYADTQGNLAFTHEPMNLQALTMAIAAKNSGGIVIAQVEQVVKRGSLQAKSVLVPGILVDYVYKGTPEYHQQTFATSYNPLLSNEIRSHYLPIKSAPLSPKLVIARRAALELKRHSIINIGVGLPCMVSNLFHEANLLDQYHFTTDLGAVGGVPAPGFDYGPNYNAEAVINSGDMFDLYHGGGLETTVLGFGEINQNGNVNTTLLGNRIMGPGGMMDIVEGAKQIIFVGPFMVRDKSHIENNQLVIDDQGNKSKFTDALPYVTFNGLKAVKAGKEITIVNDRAVFELNKEAKLVLTEVAPGLDLHKDILDQMAFTPLIADDLKVIDGHLHEETWTLRSR
;
A
#
# COMPACT_ATOMS: atom_id res chain seq x y z
N MET A 1 -7.06 7.91 -21.45
CA MET A 1 -7.34 9.31 -21.01
C MET A 1 -8.75 9.70 -21.46
N SER A 2 -9.56 10.34 -20.61
CA SER A 2 -10.92 10.78 -20.97
C SER A 2 -10.89 12.04 -21.85
N ASP A 3 -11.95 12.29 -22.61
CA ASP A 3 -12.02 13.49 -23.48
C ASP A 3 -11.97 14.80 -22.69
N LYS A 4 -12.51 14.81 -21.46
CA LYS A 4 -12.41 15.96 -20.55
C LYS A 4 -10.97 16.24 -20.15
N ALA A 5 -10.18 15.20 -19.85
CA ALA A 5 -8.78 15.36 -19.45
C ALA A 5 -7.91 15.89 -20.61
N ARG A 6 -8.18 15.45 -21.85
CA ARG A 6 -7.47 15.94 -23.05
C ARG A 6 -7.70 17.42 -23.37
N GLN A 7 -8.77 18.01 -22.83
CA GLN A 7 -9.12 19.42 -23.03
C GLN A 7 -8.56 20.35 -21.94
N GLN A 8 -7.93 19.79 -20.90
CA GLN A 8 -7.29 20.58 -19.85
C GLN A 8 -5.87 20.97 -20.24
N GLU A 9 -5.33 21.98 -19.57
CA GLU A 9 -3.90 22.29 -19.67
C GLU A 9 -3.05 21.11 -19.16
N ASP A 10 -1.89 20.90 -19.79
CA ASP A 10 -0.91 19.95 -19.28
C ASP A 10 -0.32 20.49 -17.97
N LEU A 11 -0.51 19.74 -16.89
CA LEU A 11 -0.03 20.08 -15.55
C LEU A 11 1.39 19.57 -15.28
N MET A 12 2.00 18.93 -16.27
CA MET A 12 3.29 18.26 -16.14
C MET A 12 4.13 18.46 -17.40
N THR A 13 5.41 18.77 -17.22
CA THR A 13 6.41 18.80 -18.29
C THR A 13 7.56 17.86 -17.98
N VAL A 14 8.23 17.37 -19.02
CA VAL A 14 9.50 16.67 -18.88
C VAL A 14 10.61 17.72 -18.94
N GLU A 15 11.40 17.80 -17.89
CA GLU A 15 12.53 18.72 -17.77
C GLU A 15 13.83 17.91 -17.69
N THR A 16 14.94 18.49 -18.14
CA THR A 16 16.26 17.89 -17.98
C THR A 16 17.03 18.61 -16.88
N LEU A 17 17.35 17.90 -15.79
CA LEU A 17 18.15 18.42 -14.68
C LEU A 17 19.41 17.56 -14.55
N GLN A 18 20.58 18.20 -14.64
CA GLN A 18 21.89 17.53 -14.56
C GLN A 18 22.07 16.34 -15.53
N GLY A 19 21.39 16.36 -16.68
CA GLY A 19 21.45 15.29 -17.68
C GLY A 19 20.47 14.14 -17.45
N GLU A 20 19.63 14.22 -16.42
CA GLU A 20 18.55 13.27 -16.13
C GLU A 20 17.18 13.88 -16.47
N GLU A 21 16.25 13.04 -16.91
CA GLU A 21 14.86 13.44 -17.15
C GLU A 21 14.06 13.43 -15.85
N TRP A 22 13.38 14.54 -15.57
CA TRP A 22 12.51 14.73 -14.42
C TRP A 22 11.13 15.17 -14.86
N LEU A 23 10.11 14.82 -14.08
CA LEU A 23 8.75 15.33 -14.27
C LEU A 23 8.58 16.58 -13.40
N PHE A 24 8.38 17.72 -14.03
CA PHE A 24 7.99 18.95 -13.34
C PHE A 24 6.47 18.99 -13.22
N TYR A 25 5.96 18.94 -11.99
CA TYR A 25 4.53 19.08 -11.70
C TYR A 25 4.22 20.53 -11.31
N LYS A 26 3.34 21.18 -12.09
CA LYS A 26 2.93 22.57 -11.83
C LYS A 26 2.14 22.65 -10.52
N SER A 27 2.52 23.57 -9.64
CA SER A 27 1.76 23.86 -8.42
C SER A 27 0.38 24.44 -8.76
N ILE A 28 -0.65 23.98 -8.05
CA ILE A 28 -2.02 24.46 -8.21
C ILE A 28 -2.39 25.26 -6.96
N GLY A 29 -2.98 26.45 -7.15
CA GLY A 29 -3.50 27.27 -6.06
C GLY A 29 -4.70 26.60 -5.40
N ILE A 30 -4.80 26.72 -4.06
CA ILE A 30 -5.87 26.10 -3.28
C ILE A 30 -6.79 27.19 -2.71
N ASP A 31 -8.01 27.29 -3.23
CA ASP A 31 -8.99 28.27 -2.75
C ASP A 31 -9.60 27.89 -1.38
N VAL A 32 -9.78 26.60 -1.15
CA VAL A 32 -10.39 26.06 0.07
C VAL A 32 -9.70 24.76 0.48
N ALA A 33 -9.19 24.71 1.71
CA ALA A 33 -8.79 23.46 2.36
C ALA A 33 -9.82 23.06 3.42
N VAL A 34 -10.29 21.81 3.34
CA VAL A 34 -11.14 21.20 4.36
C VAL A 34 -10.32 20.16 5.09
N ILE A 35 -10.13 20.36 6.39
CA ILE A 35 -9.33 19.47 7.25
C ILE A 35 -10.16 18.97 8.42
N LYS A 36 -9.75 17.83 8.99
CA LYS A 36 -10.38 17.22 10.16
C LYS A 36 -9.35 17.16 11.29
N ALA A 37 -9.77 17.44 12.51
CA ALA A 37 -8.97 17.26 13.73
C ALA A 37 -9.88 16.83 14.90
N THR A 38 -9.30 16.40 16.01
CA THR A 38 -10.07 16.04 17.20
C THR A 38 -10.53 17.29 17.96
N TYR A 39 -9.58 18.18 18.29
CA TYR A 39 -9.84 19.35 19.10
C TYR A 39 -9.44 20.62 18.37
N ALA A 40 -10.26 21.66 18.50
CA ALA A 40 -9.85 23.05 18.28
C ALA A 40 -9.91 23.82 19.59
N ASP A 41 -8.88 24.58 19.94
CA ASP A 41 -9.06 25.59 20.99
C ASP A 41 -9.83 26.81 20.47
N THR A 42 -10.27 27.70 21.36
CA THR A 42 -10.99 28.94 20.97
C THR A 42 -10.16 29.93 20.12
N GLN A 43 -8.89 29.64 19.83
CA GLN A 43 -8.03 30.41 18.90
C GLN A 43 -7.78 29.64 17.59
N GLY A 44 -8.41 28.48 17.38
CA GLY A 44 -8.30 27.67 16.18
C GLY A 44 -7.12 26.69 16.17
N ASN A 45 -6.33 26.57 17.25
CA ASN A 45 -5.24 25.60 17.28
C ASN A 45 -5.80 24.18 17.29
N LEU A 46 -5.31 23.32 16.39
CA LEU A 46 -5.84 21.98 16.19
C LEU A 46 -4.94 20.88 16.76
N ALA A 47 -5.53 19.94 17.50
CA ALA A 47 -4.89 18.72 17.98
C ALA A 47 -5.63 17.47 17.46
N PHE A 48 -4.88 16.40 17.18
CA PHE A 48 -5.31 15.22 16.42
C PHE A 48 -5.39 13.96 17.29
N THR A 49 -5.69 14.12 18.59
CA THR A 49 -5.57 13.07 19.61
C THR A 49 -6.33 11.78 19.28
N HIS A 50 -7.57 11.88 18.80
CA HIS A 50 -8.38 10.74 18.40
C HIS A 50 -8.26 10.44 16.90
N GLU A 51 -7.52 11.23 16.12
CA GLU A 51 -7.34 10.92 14.70
C GLU A 51 -6.36 9.75 14.57
N PRO A 52 -6.63 8.78 13.67
CA PRO A 52 -5.72 7.67 13.46
C PRO A 52 -4.38 8.13 12.85
N MET A 53 -4.43 9.21 12.05
CA MET A 53 -3.31 9.72 11.26
C MET A 53 -3.34 11.25 11.19
N ASN A 54 -2.16 11.86 11.01
CA ASN A 54 -2.02 13.30 10.77
C ASN A 54 -2.22 13.70 9.29
N LEU A 55 -1.92 12.76 8.38
CA LEU A 55 -1.93 12.97 6.92
C LEU A 55 -1.19 14.26 6.54
N GLN A 56 -1.80 15.14 5.74
CA GLN A 56 -1.21 16.41 5.29
C GLN A 56 -2.00 17.63 5.74
N ALA A 57 -2.70 17.57 6.88
CA ALA A 57 -3.58 18.66 7.32
C ALA A 57 -2.86 20.02 7.44
N LEU A 58 -1.64 20.03 7.98
CA LEU A 58 -0.81 21.24 8.05
C LEU A 58 -0.43 21.76 6.65
N THR A 59 0.03 20.88 5.76
CA THR A 59 0.42 21.22 4.38
C THR A 59 -0.77 21.79 3.61
N MET A 60 -1.96 21.19 3.73
CA MET A 60 -3.18 21.66 3.10
C MET A 60 -3.58 23.06 3.60
N ALA A 61 -3.49 23.30 4.92
CA ALA A 61 -3.78 24.61 5.49
C ALA A 61 -2.81 25.69 4.98
N ILE A 62 -1.50 25.40 4.97
CA ILE A 62 -0.47 26.30 4.44
C ILE A 62 -0.71 26.59 2.96
N ALA A 63 -0.98 25.56 2.14
CA ALA A 63 -1.22 25.72 0.70
C ALA A 63 -2.42 26.62 0.42
N ALA A 64 -3.52 26.46 1.16
CA ALA A 64 -4.69 27.33 1.03
C ALA A 64 -4.36 28.79 1.42
N LYS A 65 -3.75 29.02 2.60
CA LYS A 65 -3.42 30.38 3.04
C LYS A 65 -2.44 31.08 2.11
N ASN A 66 -1.42 30.38 1.61
CA ASN A 66 -0.45 30.94 0.66
C ASN A 66 -1.07 31.25 -0.71
N SER A 67 -2.19 30.61 -1.05
CA SER A 67 -2.96 30.90 -2.26
C SER A 67 -4.00 32.01 -2.06
N GLY A 68 -4.09 32.61 -0.86
CA GLY A 68 -5.15 33.56 -0.50
C GLY A 68 -6.51 32.91 -0.21
N GLY A 69 -6.54 31.58 -0.11
CA GLY A 69 -7.72 30.79 0.19
C GLY A 69 -8.06 30.73 1.68
N ILE A 70 -9.06 29.90 1.99
CA ILE A 70 -9.58 29.69 3.34
C ILE A 70 -9.39 28.26 3.84
N VAL A 71 -9.33 28.10 5.15
CA VAL A 71 -9.24 26.80 5.82
C VAL A 71 -10.46 26.58 6.71
N ILE A 72 -11.15 25.46 6.48
CA ILE A 72 -12.29 25.00 7.26
C ILE A 72 -11.88 23.73 8.01
N ALA A 73 -11.88 23.79 9.34
CA ALA A 73 -11.55 22.67 10.21
C ALA A 73 -12.81 22.07 10.84
N GLN A 74 -13.14 20.82 10.49
CA GLN A 74 -14.13 20.05 11.23
C GLN A 74 -13.47 19.42 12.46
N VAL A 75 -14.05 19.63 13.64
CA VAL A 75 -13.55 19.08 14.90
C VAL A 75 -14.60 18.31 15.69
N GLU A 76 -14.16 17.34 16.49
CA GLU A 76 -15.03 16.65 17.44
C GLU A 76 -15.51 17.62 18.53
N GLN A 77 -14.59 18.42 19.07
CA GLN A 77 -14.87 19.29 20.22
C GLN A 77 -14.05 20.58 20.20
N VAL A 78 -14.70 21.67 20.63
CA VAL A 78 -14.02 22.95 20.89
C VAL A 78 -13.65 23.03 22.37
N VAL A 79 -12.39 23.37 22.65
CA VAL A 79 -11.81 23.44 24.00
C VAL A 79 -11.31 24.86 24.33
N LYS A 80 -11.03 25.12 25.61
CA LYS A 80 -10.61 26.45 26.07
C LYS A 80 -9.20 26.79 25.53
N ARG A 81 -8.96 28.05 25.17
CA ARG A 81 -7.61 28.56 24.88
C ARG A 81 -6.59 28.11 25.94
N GLY A 82 -5.46 27.57 25.48
CA GLY A 82 -4.36 27.13 26.34
C GLY A 82 -4.57 25.77 27.02
N SER A 83 -5.64 25.03 26.69
CA SER A 83 -5.81 23.65 27.18
C SER A 83 -5.04 22.62 26.36
N LEU A 84 -4.60 22.97 25.15
CA LEU A 84 -3.80 22.10 24.30
C LEU A 84 -2.31 22.29 24.60
N GLN A 85 -1.55 21.20 24.68
CA GLN A 85 -0.10 21.27 24.80
C GLN A 85 0.48 21.83 23.50
N ALA A 86 1.37 22.82 23.57
CA ALA A 86 1.90 23.48 22.38
C ALA A 86 2.55 22.52 21.38
N LYS A 87 3.24 21.47 21.85
CA LYS A 87 3.87 20.44 21.00
C LYS A 87 2.88 19.44 20.39
N SER A 88 1.64 19.37 20.89
CA SER A 88 0.59 18.51 20.33
C SER A 88 -0.33 19.26 19.35
N VAL A 89 -0.13 20.58 19.17
CA VAL A 89 -0.83 21.36 18.16
C VAL A 89 -0.17 21.09 16.81
N LEU A 90 -0.89 20.44 15.90
CA LEU A 90 -0.41 20.13 14.56
C LEU A 90 -0.66 21.30 13.59
N VAL A 91 -1.84 21.90 13.65
CA VAL A 91 -2.20 23.04 12.81
C VAL A 91 -2.39 24.29 13.69
N PRO A 92 -1.50 25.29 13.57
CA PRO A 92 -1.64 26.55 14.28
C PRO A 92 -2.92 27.29 13.88
N GLY A 93 -3.62 27.87 14.87
CA GLY A 93 -4.89 28.57 14.64
C GLY A 93 -4.78 29.79 13.72
N ILE A 94 -3.59 30.35 13.55
CA ILE A 94 -3.33 31.42 12.57
C ILE A 94 -3.60 31.00 11.11
N LEU A 95 -3.66 29.70 10.85
CA LEU A 95 -3.97 29.14 9.53
C LEU A 95 -5.45 28.79 9.36
N VAL A 96 -6.27 28.88 10.41
CA VAL A 96 -7.66 28.37 10.42
C VAL A 96 -8.64 29.55 10.36
N ASP A 97 -9.48 29.57 9.32
CA ASP A 97 -10.50 30.62 9.15
C ASP A 97 -11.84 30.23 9.82
N TYR A 98 -12.21 28.95 9.74
CA TYR A 98 -13.48 28.45 10.29
C TYR A 98 -13.28 27.15 11.05
N VAL A 99 -13.92 27.05 12.23
CA VAL A 99 -14.03 25.81 13.01
C VAL A 99 -15.49 25.37 13.02
N TYR A 100 -15.74 24.14 12.60
CA TYR A 100 -17.05 23.51 12.64
C TYR A 100 -17.01 22.30 13.57
N LYS A 101 -17.84 22.31 14.62
CA LYS A 101 -18.01 21.14 15.47
C LYS A 101 -18.87 20.10 14.75
N GLY A 102 -18.24 19.00 14.33
CA GLY A 102 -18.89 17.92 13.61
C GLY A 102 -19.92 17.16 14.43
N THR A 103 -20.89 16.54 13.76
CA THR A 103 -21.77 15.55 14.38
C THR A 103 -21.07 14.18 14.38
N PRO A 104 -21.30 13.32 15.40
CA PRO A 104 -20.64 12.02 15.49
C PRO A 104 -20.81 11.12 14.25
N GLU A 105 -21.95 11.22 13.56
CA GLU A 105 -22.24 10.46 12.33
C GLU A 105 -21.25 10.76 11.20
N TYR A 106 -20.75 12.00 11.11
CA TYR A 106 -19.86 12.46 10.03
C TYR A 106 -18.44 12.74 10.52
N HIS A 107 -18.05 12.16 11.67
CA HIS A 107 -16.73 12.38 12.27
C HIS A 107 -16.03 11.06 12.64
N GLN A 108 -16.24 10.01 11.83
CA GLN A 108 -15.62 8.71 12.02
C GLN A 108 -14.09 8.77 11.87
N GLN A 109 -13.36 7.95 12.63
CA GLN A 109 -11.89 7.81 12.50
C GLN A 109 -11.50 7.24 11.13
N THR A 110 -12.22 6.21 10.68
CA THR A 110 -11.96 5.48 9.42
C THR A 110 -13.27 5.27 8.65
N PHE A 111 -13.23 4.53 7.54
CA PHE A 111 -14.43 4.15 6.81
C PHE A 111 -15.27 3.07 7.51
N ALA A 112 -14.71 2.38 8.51
CA ALA A 112 -15.41 1.31 9.25
C ALA A 112 -15.65 1.64 10.73
N THR A 113 -14.83 2.52 11.32
CA THR A 113 -14.76 2.69 12.76
C THR A 113 -15.04 4.14 13.15
N SER A 114 -16.07 4.35 13.98
CA SER A 114 -16.36 5.67 14.53
C SER A 114 -15.25 6.13 15.48
N TYR A 115 -14.90 5.29 16.47
CA TYR A 115 -13.81 5.56 17.41
C TYR A 115 -13.26 4.26 18.01
N ASN A 116 -11.95 4.08 17.97
CA ASN A 116 -11.19 3.02 18.60
C ASN A 116 -9.81 3.57 19.00
N PRO A 117 -9.46 3.61 20.30
CA PRO A 117 -8.19 4.18 20.76
C PRO A 117 -6.96 3.35 20.34
N LEU A 118 -7.13 2.14 19.81
CA LEU A 118 -6.04 1.38 19.18
C LEU A 118 -5.64 1.94 17.81
N LEU A 119 -6.56 2.58 17.08
CA LEU A 119 -6.29 3.16 15.76
C LEU A 119 -5.59 4.52 15.88
N SER A 120 -5.96 5.32 16.89
CA SER A 120 -5.27 6.57 17.26
C SER A 120 -4.00 6.34 18.08
N ASN A 121 -3.67 5.08 18.41
CA ASN A 121 -2.51 4.71 19.21
C ASN A 121 -2.45 5.37 20.60
N GLU A 122 -3.60 5.78 21.14
CA GLU A 122 -3.75 6.24 22.52
C GLU A 122 -3.54 5.10 23.53
N ILE A 123 -3.86 3.87 23.11
CA ILE A 123 -3.57 2.65 23.84
C ILE A 123 -2.83 1.65 22.97
N ARG A 124 -2.11 0.74 23.62
CA ARG A 124 -1.48 -0.43 22.99
C ARG A 124 -2.06 -1.71 23.55
N SER A 125 -2.18 -2.74 22.72
CA SER A 125 -2.71 -4.05 23.14
C SER A 125 -1.88 -5.19 22.57
N HIS A 126 -1.62 -6.21 23.39
CA HIS A 126 -1.08 -7.49 22.91
C HIS A 126 -2.15 -8.27 22.12
N TYR A 127 -3.41 -8.08 22.47
CA TYR A 127 -4.56 -8.70 21.80
C TYR A 127 -5.09 -7.71 20.76
N LEU A 128 -4.56 -7.80 19.54
CA LEU A 128 -5.02 -6.99 18.43
C LEU A 128 -6.30 -7.60 17.82
N PRO A 129 -7.22 -6.77 17.28
CA PRO A 129 -8.44 -7.24 16.62
C PRO A 129 -8.15 -7.80 15.21
N ILE A 130 -7.08 -8.59 15.07
CA ILE A 130 -6.65 -9.22 13.83
C ILE A 130 -6.92 -10.72 13.97
N LYS A 131 -7.77 -11.25 13.08
CA LYS A 131 -8.07 -12.68 13.05
C LYS A 131 -7.13 -13.39 12.09
N SER A 132 -6.64 -14.54 12.50
CA SER A 132 -5.94 -15.45 11.60
C SER A 132 -6.86 -15.86 10.46
N ALA A 133 -6.34 -15.78 9.23
CA ALA A 133 -7.07 -16.21 8.06
C ALA A 133 -7.06 -17.75 8.01
N PRO A 134 -8.18 -18.40 7.63
CA PRO A 134 -8.18 -19.83 7.37
C PRO A 134 -7.27 -20.18 6.19
N LEU A 135 -6.84 -21.44 6.11
CA LEU A 135 -6.07 -21.94 4.98
C LEU A 135 -6.83 -21.65 3.68
N SER A 136 -6.15 -20.97 2.77
CA SER A 136 -6.68 -20.54 1.48
C SER A 136 -5.52 -20.21 0.54
N PRO A 137 -5.73 -20.20 -0.78
CA PRO A 137 -4.71 -19.76 -1.73
C PRO A 137 -4.14 -18.37 -1.41
N LYS A 138 -4.97 -17.44 -0.91
CA LYS A 138 -4.54 -16.11 -0.47
C LYS A 138 -3.60 -16.15 0.74
N LEU A 139 -3.86 -17.04 1.70
CA LEU A 139 -2.94 -17.24 2.83
C LEU A 139 -1.61 -17.83 2.36
N VAL A 140 -1.62 -18.78 1.43
CA VAL A 140 -0.39 -19.34 0.84
C VAL A 140 0.45 -18.26 0.15
N ILE A 141 -0.18 -17.39 -0.65
CA ILE A 141 0.49 -16.22 -1.26
C ILE A 141 1.17 -15.37 -0.17
N ALA A 142 0.44 -15.04 0.89
CA ALA A 142 0.98 -14.22 1.98
C ALA A 142 2.15 -14.92 2.71
N ARG A 143 2.04 -16.23 2.96
CA ARG A 143 3.10 -17.05 3.57
C ARG A 143 4.35 -17.06 2.71
N ARG A 144 4.22 -17.24 1.38
CA ARG A 144 5.35 -17.23 0.46
C ARG A 144 5.98 -15.84 0.35
N ALA A 145 5.18 -14.78 0.27
CA ALA A 145 5.68 -13.40 0.24
C ALA A 145 6.41 -13.01 1.54
N ALA A 146 5.96 -13.50 2.70
CA ALA A 146 6.62 -13.25 3.99
C ALA A 146 8.07 -13.77 4.04
N LEU A 147 8.40 -14.81 3.25
CA LEU A 147 9.76 -15.35 3.18
C LEU A 147 10.77 -14.42 2.50
N GLU A 148 10.29 -13.43 1.74
CA GLU A 148 11.14 -12.44 1.06
C GLU A 148 11.59 -11.30 1.99
N LEU A 149 10.90 -11.11 3.13
CA LEU A 149 11.14 -9.96 4.00
C LEU A 149 12.40 -10.14 4.85
N LYS A 150 13.27 -9.13 4.82
CA LYS A 150 14.56 -9.10 5.53
C LYS A 150 14.38 -8.48 6.92
N ARG A 151 15.01 -9.06 7.96
CA ARG A 151 14.97 -8.48 9.31
C ARG A 151 15.51 -7.05 9.31
N HIS A 152 14.97 -6.22 10.19
CA HIS A 152 15.33 -4.81 10.40
C HIS A 152 15.15 -3.91 9.19
N SER A 153 14.39 -4.35 8.19
CA SER A 153 14.06 -3.54 7.01
C SER A 153 12.85 -2.64 7.27
N ILE A 154 12.85 -1.47 6.63
CA ILE A 154 11.66 -0.64 6.50
C ILE A 154 10.82 -1.22 5.38
N ILE A 155 9.59 -1.64 5.72
CA ILE A 155 8.70 -2.37 4.83
C ILE A 155 7.41 -1.61 4.66
N ASN A 156 7.09 -1.22 3.44
CA ASN A 156 5.78 -0.70 3.10
C ASN A 156 4.81 -1.86 2.84
N ILE A 157 3.61 -1.81 3.43
CA ILE A 157 2.57 -2.81 3.24
C ILE A 157 1.33 -2.17 2.64
N GLY A 158 0.94 -2.58 1.44
CA GLY A 158 -0.27 -2.13 0.78
C GLY A 158 -1.58 -2.67 1.40
N VAL A 159 -2.70 -2.09 0.99
CA VAL A 159 -4.04 -2.56 1.40
C VAL A 159 -4.39 -3.93 0.82
N GLY A 160 -5.15 -4.73 1.57
CA GLY A 160 -5.74 -5.98 1.09
C GLY A 160 -4.85 -7.20 1.37
N LEU A 161 -4.53 -7.99 0.34
CA LEU A 161 -3.70 -9.19 0.51
C LEU A 161 -2.33 -8.88 1.14
N PRO A 162 -1.62 -7.78 0.80
CA PRO A 162 -0.37 -7.45 1.48
C PRO A 162 -0.50 -7.30 3.01
N CYS A 163 -1.63 -6.80 3.53
CA CYS A 163 -1.87 -6.76 4.99
C CYS A 163 -1.84 -8.16 5.64
N MET A 164 -2.20 -9.21 4.90
CA MET A 164 -2.08 -10.58 5.41
C MET A 164 -0.61 -10.96 5.66
N VAL A 165 0.34 -10.41 4.89
CA VAL A 165 1.76 -10.65 5.08
C VAL A 165 2.21 -10.14 6.44
N SER A 166 1.91 -8.89 6.79
CA SER A 166 2.28 -8.31 8.09
C SER A 166 1.61 -9.03 9.27
N ASN A 167 0.39 -9.57 9.08
CA ASN A 167 -0.30 -10.33 10.12
C ASN A 167 0.46 -11.62 10.52
N LEU A 168 1.14 -12.27 9.56
CA LEU A 168 1.95 -13.47 9.85
C LEU A 168 3.10 -13.16 10.81
N PHE A 169 3.67 -11.96 10.75
CA PHE A 169 4.72 -11.51 11.67
C PHE A 169 4.15 -11.20 13.06
N HIS A 170 2.91 -10.69 13.14
CA HIS A 170 2.21 -10.54 14.41
C HIS A 170 1.95 -11.90 15.07
N GLU A 171 1.38 -12.85 14.32
CA GLU A 171 1.08 -14.21 14.82
C GLU A 171 2.34 -14.96 15.27
N ALA A 172 3.46 -14.74 14.60
CA ALA A 172 4.74 -15.35 14.93
C ALA A 172 5.53 -14.61 16.04
N ASN A 173 4.99 -13.52 16.61
CA ASN A 173 5.68 -12.63 17.56
C ASN A 173 7.03 -12.11 17.02
N LEU A 174 7.05 -11.68 15.75
CA LEU A 174 8.24 -11.18 15.07
C LEU A 174 8.20 -9.67 14.80
N LEU A 175 7.14 -8.95 15.16
CA LEU A 175 7.01 -7.51 14.83
C LEU A 175 8.19 -6.65 15.28
N ASP A 176 8.77 -6.93 16.45
CA ASP A 176 9.92 -6.17 16.99
C ASP A 176 11.21 -6.27 16.14
N GLN A 177 11.22 -7.18 15.15
CA GLN A 177 12.35 -7.38 14.24
C GLN A 177 12.14 -6.72 12.87
N TYR A 178 11.01 -6.05 12.64
CA TYR A 178 10.63 -5.51 11.34
C TYR A 178 9.93 -4.15 11.48
N HIS A 179 10.17 -3.21 10.57
CA HIS A 179 9.57 -1.88 10.62
C HIS A 179 8.49 -1.75 9.55
N PHE A 180 7.28 -2.21 9.85
CA PHE A 180 6.14 -2.03 8.95
C PHE A 180 5.69 -0.57 8.90
N THR A 181 5.44 -0.09 7.69
CA THR A 181 5.02 1.28 7.42
C THR A 181 3.85 1.30 6.43
N THR A 182 3.08 2.38 6.46
CA THR A 182 2.13 2.73 5.42
C THR A 182 2.53 4.08 4.83
N ASP A 183 2.20 4.31 3.57
CA ASP A 183 2.41 5.58 2.86
C ASP A 183 1.66 6.75 3.51
N LEU A 184 0.70 6.46 4.40
CA LEU A 184 -0.05 7.46 5.16
C LEU A 184 0.70 7.99 6.39
N GLY A 185 1.85 7.39 6.75
CA GLY A 185 2.75 7.89 7.79
C GLY A 185 2.90 7.02 9.04
N ALA A 186 2.29 5.83 9.09
CA ALA A 186 2.41 4.95 10.25
C ALA A 186 3.75 4.22 10.22
N VAL A 187 4.42 4.09 11.38
CA VAL A 187 5.70 3.40 11.55
C VAL A 187 5.62 2.42 12.71
N GLY A 188 6.03 1.18 12.49
CA GLY A 188 5.97 0.10 13.47
C GLY A 188 4.56 -0.46 13.66
N GLY A 189 4.43 -1.48 14.51
CA GLY A 189 3.16 -2.18 14.71
C GLY A 189 2.70 -2.95 13.47
N VAL A 190 1.38 -3.06 13.28
CA VAL A 190 0.79 -3.83 12.16
C VAL A 190 -0.35 -3.03 11.50
N PRO A 191 -0.40 -2.92 10.16
CA PRO A 191 -1.48 -2.25 9.46
C PRO A 191 -2.87 -2.76 9.84
N ALA A 192 -3.79 -1.84 10.13
CA ALA A 192 -5.18 -2.19 10.34
C ALA A 192 -5.79 -2.75 9.03
N PRO A 193 -6.60 -3.82 9.07
CA PRO A 193 -7.09 -4.46 7.86
C PRO A 193 -8.33 -3.76 7.28
N GLY A 194 -8.61 -4.01 6.01
CA GLY A 194 -9.88 -3.67 5.37
C GLY A 194 -10.14 -2.16 5.33
N PHE A 195 -11.34 -1.75 5.76
CA PHE A 195 -11.77 -0.35 5.74
C PHE A 195 -11.19 0.51 6.87
N ASP A 196 -10.44 -0.09 7.79
CA ASP A 196 -9.62 0.59 8.78
C ASP A 196 -8.18 0.83 8.30
N TYR A 197 -7.82 0.39 7.08
CA TYR A 197 -6.46 0.53 6.56
C TYR A 197 -5.98 1.98 6.48
N GLY A 198 -4.70 2.17 6.76
CA GLY A 198 -4.02 3.45 6.80
C GLY A 198 -3.18 3.58 8.07
N PRO A 199 -3.81 3.62 9.26
CA PRO A 199 -3.12 3.46 10.53
C PRO A 199 -2.60 2.04 10.75
N ASN A 200 -1.58 1.95 11.60
CA ASN A 200 -1.15 0.70 12.21
C ASN A 200 -1.68 0.62 13.65
N TYR A 201 -2.09 -0.57 14.06
CA TYR A 201 -2.23 -0.88 15.48
C TYR A 201 -0.85 -0.97 16.13
N ASN A 202 -0.73 -0.44 17.34
CA ASN A 202 0.52 -0.37 18.09
C ASN A 202 1.66 0.31 17.32
N ALA A 203 1.36 1.31 16.50
CA ALA A 203 2.37 2.13 15.84
C ALA A 203 3.35 2.71 16.88
N GLU A 204 4.61 2.77 16.50
CA GLU A 204 5.70 3.40 17.26
C GLU A 204 5.79 4.89 17.00
N ALA A 205 5.46 5.29 15.78
CA ALA A 205 5.34 6.68 15.40
C ALA A 205 4.27 6.86 14.32
N VAL A 206 3.70 8.05 14.28
CA VAL A 206 2.82 8.52 13.21
C VAL A 206 3.40 9.86 12.74
N ILE A 207 4.00 9.85 11.55
CA ILE A 207 4.50 11.06 10.89
C ILE A 207 3.49 11.56 9.86
N ASN A 208 3.71 12.75 9.33
CA ASN A 208 2.87 13.26 8.24
C ASN A 208 3.17 12.44 6.96
N SER A 209 2.17 12.25 6.10
CA SER A 209 2.36 11.38 4.91
C SER A 209 3.32 11.97 3.88
N GLY A 210 3.47 13.29 3.81
CA GLY A 210 4.51 13.95 3.02
C GLY A 210 5.92 13.56 3.48
N ASP A 211 6.19 13.59 4.79
CA ASP A 211 7.49 13.18 5.35
C ASP A 211 7.76 11.68 5.08
N MET A 212 6.71 10.85 5.08
CA MET A 212 6.83 9.44 4.70
C MET A 212 7.20 9.27 3.23
N PHE A 213 6.60 10.06 2.32
CA PHE A 213 7.01 10.05 0.92
C PHE A 213 8.42 10.60 0.71
N ASP A 214 8.86 11.58 1.50
CA ASP A 214 10.26 12.03 1.46
C ASP A 214 11.22 10.90 1.86
N LEU A 215 10.88 10.12 2.89
CA LEU A 215 11.64 8.91 3.26
C LEU A 215 11.67 7.90 2.11
N TYR A 216 10.54 7.64 1.47
CA TYR A 216 10.45 6.69 0.36
C TYR A 216 11.25 7.18 -0.86
N HIS A 217 11.01 8.40 -1.32
CA HIS A 217 11.70 9.03 -2.45
C HIS A 217 13.21 9.18 -2.20
N GLY A 218 13.63 9.34 -0.94
CA GLY A 218 15.03 9.34 -0.53
C GLY A 218 15.71 7.97 -0.59
N GLY A 219 15.01 6.90 -0.98
CA GLY A 219 15.54 5.53 -1.04
C GLY A 219 15.65 4.84 0.32
N GLY A 220 14.95 5.37 1.34
CA GLY A 220 14.90 4.80 2.69
C GLY A 220 13.99 3.56 2.79
N LEU A 221 13.28 3.20 1.74
CA LEU A 221 12.39 2.04 1.72
C LEU A 221 13.14 0.80 1.21
N GLU A 222 13.35 -0.20 2.08
CA GLU A 222 14.00 -1.44 1.67
C GLU A 222 13.08 -2.32 0.82
N THR A 223 11.87 -2.59 1.30
CA THR A 223 10.95 -3.51 0.64
C THR A 223 9.53 -2.95 0.62
N THR A 224 8.80 -3.18 -0.46
CA THR A 224 7.35 -2.97 -0.50
C THR A 224 6.62 -4.24 -0.89
N VAL A 225 5.46 -4.48 -0.28
CA VAL A 225 4.54 -5.55 -0.66
C VAL A 225 3.23 -4.92 -1.14
N LEU A 226 2.91 -5.08 -2.42
CA LEU A 226 1.77 -4.41 -3.07
C LEU A 226 0.92 -5.38 -3.87
N GLY A 227 -0.37 -5.06 -4.00
CA GLY A 227 -1.25 -5.75 -4.94
C GLY A 227 -0.96 -5.36 -6.40
N PHE A 228 -1.37 -6.21 -7.34
CA PHE A 228 -1.35 -5.90 -8.77
C PHE A 228 -2.68 -6.22 -9.47
N GLY A 229 -2.98 -5.44 -10.51
CA GLY A 229 -4.16 -5.62 -11.36
C GLY A 229 -3.86 -6.50 -12.56
N GLU A 230 -2.96 -6.06 -13.43
CA GLU A 230 -2.51 -6.79 -14.62
C GLU A 230 -1.00 -6.60 -14.79
N ILE A 231 -0.32 -7.60 -15.36
CA ILE A 231 1.12 -7.59 -15.66
C ILE A 231 1.31 -7.97 -17.13
N ASN A 232 2.30 -7.38 -17.80
CA ASN A 232 2.66 -7.79 -19.17
C ASN A 232 4.06 -8.41 -19.28
N GLN A 233 4.41 -8.85 -20.49
CA GLN A 233 5.67 -9.55 -20.79
C GLN A 233 6.94 -8.80 -20.39
N ASN A 234 6.87 -7.46 -20.26
CA ASN A 234 8.01 -6.62 -19.88
C ASN A 234 8.07 -6.35 -18.35
N GLY A 235 7.22 -7.03 -17.57
CA GLY A 235 7.08 -6.81 -16.13
C GLY A 235 6.40 -5.50 -15.76
N ASN A 236 5.78 -4.79 -16.71
CA ASN A 236 5.00 -3.60 -16.38
C ASN A 236 3.75 -4.02 -15.61
N VAL A 237 3.29 -3.17 -14.68
CA VAL A 237 2.09 -3.43 -13.88
C VAL A 237 1.06 -2.32 -14.04
N ASN A 238 -0.20 -2.71 -14.17
CA ASN A 238 -1.38 -1.86 -14.10
C ASN A 238 -2.11 -2.07 -12.77
N THR A 239 -2.40 -0.98 -12.07
CA THR A 239 -3.36 -0.93 -10.96
C THR A 239 -4.38 0.22 -11.12
N THR A 240 -4.14 1.10 -12.09
CA THR A 240 -4.86 2.38 -12.24
C THR A 240 -6.25 2.21 -12.86
N LEU A 241 -6.40 1.36 -13.89
CA LEU A 241 -7.69 1.09 -14.53
C LEU A 241 -7.97 -0.41 -14.50
N LEU A 242 -8.96 -0.83 -13.70
CA LEU A 242 -9.36 -2.23 -13.59
C LEU A 242 -10.75 -2.40 -14.21
N GLY A 243 -10.81 -3.11 -15.34
CA GLY A 243 -12.03 -3.18 -16.15
C GLY A 243 -12.44 -1.80 -16.64
N ASN A 244 -13.61 -1.33 -16.21
CA ASN A 244 -14.12 0.01 -16.53
C ASN A 244 -13.99 1.02 -15.38
N ARG A 245 -13.36 0.64 -14.26
CA ARG A 245 -13.25 1.47 -13.07
C ARG A 245 -11.85 2.07 -12.94
N ILE A 246 -11.75 3.40 -13.00
CA ILE A 246 -10.52 4.12 -12.67
C ILE A 246 -10.36 4.07 -11.16
N MET A 247 -9.32 3.41 -10.71
CA MET A 247 -8.92 3.36 -9.31
C MET A 247 -7.90 4.45 -8.96
N GLY A 248 -7.14 4.88 -9.95
CA GLY A 248 -6.00 5.78 -9.75
C GLY A 248 -4.76 5.01 -9.29
N PRO A 249 -3.58 5.64 -9.35
CA PRO A 249 -2.34 4.99 -8.96
C PRO A 249 -2.16 4.89 -7.42
N GLY A 250 -2.89 5.70 -6.64
CA GLY A 250 -2.61 5.88 -5.21
C GLY A 250 -1.15 6.31 -5.00
N GLY A 251 -0.55 5.92 -3.88
CA GLY A 251 0.89 6.08 -3.64
C GLY A 251 1.77 5.05 -4.37
N MET A 252 1.22 4.18 -5.23
CA MET A 252 1.98 3.06 -5.79
C MET A 252 3.22 3.52 -6.56
N MET A 253 3.09 4.56 -7.40
CA MET A 253 4.19 5.06 -8.22
C MET A 253 5.36 5.56 -7.37
N ASP A 254 5.04 6.30 -6.31
CA ASP A 254 5.98 6.85 -5.33
C ASP A 254 6.67 5.72 -4.51
N ILE A 255 5.88 4.76 -4.02
CA ILE A 255 6.37 3.62 -3.22
C ILE A 255 7.32 2.74 -4.04
N VAL A 256 6.95 2.36 -5.26
CA VAL A 256 7.80 1.48 -6.10
C VAL A 256 9.05 2.21 -6.61
N GLU A 257 8.98 3.53 -6.80
CA GLU A 257 10.15 4.34 -7.14
C GLU A 257 11.13 4.43 -5.95
N GLY A 258 10.63 4.48 -4.72
CA GLY A 258 11.45 4.50 -3.51
C GLY A 258 12.03 3.15 -3.07
N ALA A 259 11.31 2.04 -3.31
CA ALA A 259 11.66 0.72 -2.78
C ALA A 259 12.88 0.08 -3.48
N LYS A 260 13.77 -0.58 -2.73
CA LYS A 260 14.87 -1.38 -3.31
C LYS A 260 14.39 -2.74 -3.83
N GLN A 261 13.48 -3.37 -3.08
CA GLN A 261 12.81 -4.63 -3.44
C GLN A 261 11.29 -4.42 -3.53
N ILE A 262 10.67 -4.99 -4.56
CA ILE A 262 9.24 -4.88 -4.83
C ILE A 262 8.65 -6.28 -4.92
N ILE A 263 7.68 -6.57 -4.05
CA ILE A 263 6.97 -7.85 -4.02
C ILE A 263 5.51 -7.60 -4.40
N PHE A 264 5.16 -7.98 -5.62
CA PHE A 264 3.77 -7.96 -6.06
C PHE A 264 3.07 -9.24 -5.63
N VAL A 265 1.89 -9.10 -5.01
CA VAL A 265 1.10 -10.22 -4.52
C VAL A 265 -0.32 -10.17 -5.07
N GLY A 266 -0.88 -11.32 -5.44
CA GLY A 266 -2.25 -11.38 -5.93
C GLY A 266 -2.57 -12.70 -6.63
N PRO A 267 -3.86 -13.01 -6.82
CA PRO A 267 -4.24 -14.22 -7.56
C PRO A 267 -3.77 -14.14 -9.02
N PHE A 268 -3.47 -15.27 -9.63
CA PHE A 268 -3.01 -15.41 -11.01
C PHE A 268 -4.11 -15.06 -12.01
N MET A 269 -5.34 -15.51 -11.73
CA MET A 269 -6.53 -15.32 -12.56
C MET A 269 -7.55 -14.40 -11.87
N VAL A 270 -8.44 -13.82 -12.66
CA VAL A 270 -9.59 -13.06 -12.16
C VAL A 270 -10.76 -14.01 -11.93
N ARG A 271 -11.30 -13.98 -10.71
CA ARG A 271 -12.49 -14.77 -10.29
C ARG A 271 -12.30 -16.29 -10.49
N ASP A 272 -11.10 -16.79 -10.28
CA ASP A 272 -10.90 -18.23 -10.18
C ASP A 272 -11.57 -18.80 -8.91
N LYS A 273 -11.74 -20.12 -8.91
CA LYS A 273 -12.09 -20.87 -7.71
C LYS A 273 -11.02 -21.92 -7.52
N SER A 274 -10.35 -21.82 -6.39
CA SER A 274 -9.26 -22.71 -6.02
C SER A 274 -9.28 -22.90 -4.51
N HIS A 275 -8.82 -24.07 -4.08
CA HIS A 275 -8.70 -24.43 -2.67
C HIS A 275 -7.43 -25.24 -2.44
N ILE A 276 -7.08 -25.43 -1.16
CA ILE A 276 -5.95 -26.27 -0.77
C ILE A 276 -6.49 -27.61 -0.31
N GLU A 277 -6.00 -28.70 -0.91
CA GLU A 277 -6.32 -30.08 -0.55
C GLU A 277 -5.03 -30.89 -0.50
N ASN A 278 -4.82 -31.69 0.55
CA ASN A 278 -3.62 -32.52 0.72
C ASN A 278 -2.29 -31.77 0.52
N ASN A 279 -2.19 -30.55 1.04
CA ASN A 279 -1.04 -29.65 0.89
C ASN A 279 -0.73 -29.26 -0.57
N GLN A 280 -1.73 -29.29 -1.44
CA GLN A 280 -1.63 -28.94 -2.86
C GLN A 280 -2.69 -27.92 -3.25
N LEU A 281 -2.41 -27.10 -4.27
CA LEU A 281 -3.42 -26.23 -4.86
C LEU A 281 -4.28 -27.04 -5.83
N VAL A 282 -5.60 -26.97 -5.65
CA VAL A 282 -6.60 -27.52 -6.57
C VAL A 282 -7.34 -26.38 -7.23
N ILE A 283 -7.39 -26.39 -8.57
CA ILE A 283 -8.15 -25.42 -9.37
C ILE A 283 -9.51 -26.03 -9.72
N ASP A 284 -10.57 -25.53 -9.10
CA ASP A 284 -11.95 -25.93 -9.38
C ASP A 284 -12.50 -25.23 -10.63
N ASP A 285 -12.10 -23.97 -10.83
CA ASP A 285 -12.49 -23.11 -11.94
C ASP A 285 -11.32 -22.18 -12.29
N GLN A 286 -10.92 -22.16 -13.56
CA GLN A 286 -9.81 -21.33 -14.05
C GLN A 286 -10.09 -19.82 -13.89
N GLY A 287 -11.34 -19.43 -13.69
CA GLY A 287 -11.76 -18.03 -13.70
C GLY A 287 -11.93 -17.52 -15.12
N ASN A 288 -12.14 -16.20 -15.26
CA ASN A 288 -12.63 -15.63 -16.52
C ASN A 288 -11.61 -14.81 -17.30
N LYS A 289 -10.51 -14.40 -16.68
CA LYS A 289 -9.48 -13.58 -17.33
C LYS A 289 -8.14 -13.74 -16.63
N SER A 290 -7.07 -13.89 -17.41
CA SER A 290 -5.70 -13.84 -16.90
C SER A 290 -5.30 -12.44 -16.47
N LYS A 291 -4.51 -12.35 -15.39
CA LYS A 291 -3.83 -11.10 -15.04
C LYS A 291 -2.51 -10.91 -15.80
N PHE A 292 -2.03 -11.92 -16.51
CA PHE A 292 -0.84 -11.85 -17.36
C PHE A 292 -1.29 -11.60 -18.80
N THR A 293 -1.20 -10.34 -19.23
CA THR A 293 -1.82 -9.81 -20.45
C THR A 293 -0.78 -9.23 -21.41
N ASP A 294 -1.04 -9.22 -22.71
CA ASP A 294 -0.09 -8.65 -23.69
C ASP A 294 0.04 -7.13 -23.55
N ALA A 295 -1.09 -6.46 -23.35
CA ALA A 295 -1.18 -5.01 -23.30
C ALA A 295 -1.88 -4.56 -22.02
N LEU A 296 -1.34 -3.50 -21.42
CA LEU A 296 -1.92 -2.85 -20.25
C LEU A 296 -2.70 -1.61 -20.66
N PRO A 297 -3.86 -1.33 -20.06
CA PRO A 297 -4.59 -0.11 -20.33
C PRO A 297 -3.85 1.14 -19.81
N TYR A 298 -3.11 1.00 -18.72
CA TYR A 298 -2.17 1.99 -18.17
C TYR A 298 -0.95 1.29 -17.58
N VAL A 299 0.20 1.94 -17.68
CA VAL A 299 1.43 1.49 -17.00
C VAL A 299 1.54 2.29 -15.70
N THR A 300 1.32 1.63 -14.57
CA THR A 300 1.51 2.23 -13.23
C THR A 300 2.93 1.97 -12.70
N PHE A 301 3.52 0.84 -13.09
CA PHE A 301 4.91 0.50 -12.82
C PHE A 301 5.59 0.04 -14.11
N ASN A 302 6.81 0.53 -14.35
CA ASN A 302 7.62 0.20 -15.53
C ASN A 302 8.75 -0.76 -15.14
N GLY A 303 8.62 -2.02 -15.56
CA GLY A 303 9.57 -3.08 -15.22
C GLY A 303 10.98 -2.80 -15.74
N LEU A 304 11.10 -2.34 -16.99
CA LEU A 304 12.40 -2.03 -17.60
C LEU A 304 13.13 -0.89 -16.89
N LYS A 305 12.40 0.16 -16.48
CA LYS A 305 12.98 1.26 -15.68
C LYS A 305 13.49 0.72 -14.34
N ALA A 306 12.68 -0.10 -13.67
CA ALA A 306 13.01 -0.61 -12.34
C ALA A 306 14.25 -1.52 -12.34
N VAL A 307 14.37 -2.46 -13.29
CA VAL A 307 15.54 -3.35 -13.36
C VAL A 307 16.81 -2.59 -13.75
N LYS A 308 16.71 -1.56 -14.59
CA LYS A 308 17.84 -0.66 -14.90
C LYS A 308 18.29 0.13 -13.68
N ALA A 309 17.36 0.47 -12.78
CA ALA A 309 17.65 1.08 -11.49
C ALA A 309 18.18 0.07 -10.44
N GLY A 310 18.40 -1.20 -10.82
CA GLY A 310 18.96 -2.23 -9.94
C GLY A 310 17.97 -2.77 -8.89
N LYS A 311 16.66 -2.56 -9.07
CA LYS A 311 15.64 -3.04 -8.15
C LYS A 311 15.41 -4.55 -8.31
N GLU A 312 15.04 -5.21 -7.22
CA GLU A 312 14.63 -6.61 -7.19
C GLU A 312 13.09 -6.69 -7.28
N ILE A 313 12.53 -7.47 -8.21
CA ILE A 313 11.09 -7.59 -8.40
C ILE A 313 10.66 -9.04 -8.39
N THR A 314 9.77 -9.37 -7.46
CA THR A 314 9.17 -10.70 -7.29
C THR A 314 7.66 -10.59 -7.41
N ILE A 315 7.03 -11.51 -8.13
CA ILE A 315 5.58 -11.63 -8.22
C ILE A 315 5.17 -12.97 -7.63
N VAL A 316 4.46 -12.93 -6.50
CA VAL A 316 3.95 -14.10 -5.80
C VAL A 316 2.45 -14.22 -6.04
N ASN A 317 2.02 -15.32 -6.61
CA ASN A 317 0.62 -15.64 -6.82
C ASN A 317 0.31 -17.04 -6.30
N ASP A 318 -0.96 -17.44 -6.37
CA ASP A 318 -1.44 -18.73 -5.87
C ASP A 318 -0.82 -19.90 -6.61
N ARG A 319 -0.47 -19.73 -7.89
CA ARG A 319 -0.01 -20.81 -8.78
C ARG A 319 1.49 -20.89 -8.95
N ALA A 320 2.19 -19.77 -8.79
CA ALA A 320 3.58 -19.62 -9.21
C ALA A 320 4.28 -18.42 -8.53
N VAL A 321 5.61 -18.43 -8.59
CA VAL A 321 6.45 -17.28 -8.30
C VAL A 321 7.20 -16.89 -9.57
N PHE A 322 7.23 -15.59 -9.86
CA PHE A 322 8.02 -15.03 -10.95
C PHE A 322 9.01 -14.01 -10.42
N GLU A 323 10.15 -13.91 -11.09
CA GLU A 323 11.12 -12.83 -10.91
C GLU A 323 11.28 -12.04 -12.21
N LEU A 324 11.57 -10.75 -12.11
CA LEU A 324 11.92 -9.94 -13.28
C LEU A 324 13.44 -9.89 -13.42
N ASN A 325 13.96 -10.45 -14.53
CA ASN A 325 15.41 -10.49 -14.76
C ASN A 325 15.96 -9.12 -15.23
N LYS A 326 17.29 -9.03 -15.42
CA LYS A 326 17.97 -7.79 -15.82
C LYS A 326 17.56 -7.26 -17.20
N GLU A 327 16.99 -8.11 -18.06
CA GLU A 327 16.46 -7.73 -19.37
C GLU A 327 14.95 -7.41 -19.34
N ALA A 328 14.37 -7.27 -18.14
CA ALA A 328 12.94 -7.04 -17.93
C ALA A 328 12.04 -8.15 -18.48
N LYS A 329 12.49 -9.41 -18.40
CA LYS A 329 11.71 -10.60 -18.74
C LYS A 329 11.28 -11.34 -17.48
N LEU A 330 10.02 -11.76 -17.45
CA LEU A 330 9.51 -12.62 -16.38
C LEU A 330 10.15 -14.00 -16.47
N VAL A 331 10.69 -14.46 -15.35
CA VAL A 331 11.24 -15.80 -15.16
C VAL A 331 10.36 -16.53 -14.15
N LEU A 332 9.74 -17.63 -14.57
CA LEU A 332 9.03 -18.55 -13.69
C LEU A 332 10.05 -19.32 -12.85
N THR A 333 10.03 -19.11 -11.53
CA THR A 333 11.02 -19.68 -10.60
C THR A 333 10.43 -20.77 -9.70
N GLU A 334 9.14 -20.68 -9.37
CA GLU A 334 8.44 -21.67 -8.56
C GLU A 334 7.03 -21.96 -9.09
N VAL A 335 6.57 -23.20 -8.94
CA VAL A 335 5.20 -23.66 -9.27
C VAL A 335 4.54 -24.25 -8.03
N ALA A 336 3.27 -23.93 -7.80
CA ALA A 336 2.50 -24.49 -6.71
C ALA A 336 2.37 -26.03 -6.85
N PRO A 337 2.48 -26.79 -5.75
CA PRO A 337 2.29 -28.23 -5.78
C PRO A 337 0.86 -28.58 -6.22
N GLY A 338 0.74 -29.61 -7.05
CA GLY A 338 -0.55 -30.10 -7.58
C GLY A 338 -0.94 -29.55 -8.95
N LEU A 339 -0.18 -28.60 -9.50
CA LEU A 339 -0.48 -27.99 -10.80
C LEU A 339 0.26 -28.63 -11.97
N ASP A 340 -0.39 -28.66 -13.14
CA ASP A 340 0.27 -28.92 -14.41
C ASP A 340 0.83 -27.62 -14.98
N LEU A 341 2.14 -27.60 -15.26
CA LEU A 341 2.84 -26.40 -15.72
C LEU A 341 2.23 -25.80 -16.99
N HIS A 342 1.83 -26.63 -17.95
CA HIS A 342 1.29 -26.13 -19.22
C HIS A 342 -0.15 -25.66 -19.03
N LYS A 343 -1.03 -26.55 -18.60
CA LYS A 343 -2.46 -26.30 -18.51
C LYS A 343 -2.80 -25.18 -17.52
N ASP A 344 -2.19 -25.17 -16.35
CA ASP A 344 -2.62 -24.33 -15.23
C ASP A 344 -1.82 -23.01 -15.12
N ILE A 345 -0.71 -22.89 -15.84
CA ILE A 345 0.16 -21.70 -15.84
C ILE A 345 0.39 -21.19 -17.26
N LEU A 346 1.16 -21.89 -18.09
CA LEU A 346 1.63 -21.35 -19.38
C LEU A 346 0.49 -21.06 -20.36
N ASP A 347 -0.47 -21.97 -20.49
CA ASP A 347 -1.65 -21.82 -21.34
C ASP A 347 -2.64 -20.77 -20.81
N GLN A 348 -2.46 -20.33 -19.55
CA GLN A 348 -3.27 -19.30 -18.90
C GLN A 348 -2.64 -17.90 -19.00
N MET A 349 -1.49 -17.74 -19.67
CA MET A 349 -0.84 -16.45 -19.89
C MET A 349 -0.98 -16.02 -21.35
N ALA A 350 -1.08 -14.71 -21.59
CA ALA A 350 -1.10 -14.17 -22.95
C ALA A 350 0.28 -14.27 -23.66
N PHE A 351 1.35 -14.49 -22.88
CA PHE A 351 2.72 -14.60 -23.35
C PHE A 351 3.47 -15.69 -22.58
N THR A 352 4.54 -16.22 -23.15
CA THR A 352 5.36 -17.25 -22.51
C THR A 352 6.50 -16.62 -21.69
N PRO A 353 6.57 -16.84 -20.36
CA PRO A 353 7.71 -16.39 -19.56
C PRO A 353 8.95 -17.23 -19.86
N LEU A 354 10.12 -16.77 -19.42
CA LEU A 354 11.28 -17.64 -19.30
C LEU A 354 11.02 -18.66 -18.17
N ILE A 355 11.58 -19.86 -18.29
CA ILE A 355 11.51 -20.88 -17.23
C ILE A 355 12.91 -20.99 -16.63
N ALA A 356 13.01 -20.92 -15.31
CA ALA A 356 14.28 -21.10 -14.61
C ALA A 356 14.84 -22.51 -14.86
N ASP A 357 16.16 -22.61 -15.08
CA ASP A 357 16.83 -23.91 -15.24
C ASP A 357 16.66 -24.81 -14.00
N ASP A 358 16.56 -24.19 -12.83
CA ASP A 358 16.33 -24.84 -11.53
C ASP A 358 14.90 -24.66 -11.02
N LEU A 359 13.89 -24.62 -11.93
CA LEU A 359 12.47 -24.47 -11.58
C LEU A 359 12.07 -25.35 -10.38
N LYS A 360 11.52 -24.72 -9.34
CA LYS A 360 11.20 -25.39 -8.07
C LYS A 360 9.70 -25.57 -7.92
N VAL A 361 9.33 -26.49 -7.04
CA VAL A 361 7.99 -26.53 -6.47
C VAL A 361 7.99 -25.64 -5.23
N ILE A 362 6.96 -24.80 -5.07
CA ILE A 362 6.75 -24.00 -3.85
C ILE A 362 6.73 -24.96 -2.66
N ASP A 363 7.42 -24.60 -1.58
CA ASP A 363 7.49 -25.44 -0.37
C ASP A 363 6.09 -25.86 0.10
N GLY A 364 5.85 -27.18 0.12
CA GLY A 364 4.56 -27.78 0.49
C GLY A 364 4.11 -27.42 1.90
N HIS A 365 5.04 -27.11 2.83
CA HIS A 365 4.68 -26.69 4.19
C HIS A 365 3.88 -25.38 4.20
N LEU A 366 4.00 -24.53 3.17
CA LEU A 366 3.20 -23.31 3.06
C LEU A 366 1.72 -23.60 2.83
N HIS A 367 1.39 -24.81 2.38
CA HIS A 367 0.03 -25.30 2.08
C HIS A 367 -0.57 -26.11 3.24
N GLU A 368 0.14 -26.28 4.35
CA GLU A 368 -0.38 -26.99 5.52
C GLU A 368 -1.39 -26.14 6.30
N GLU A 369 -2.36 -26.80 6.94
CA GLU A 369 -3.34 -26.14 7.81
C GLU A 369 -2.63 -25.34 8.91
N THR A 370 -1.62 -25.95 9.53
CA THR A 370 -0.77 -25.34 10.53
C THR A 370 0.57 -24.95 9.93
N TRP A 371 0.86 -23.66 9.89
CA TRP A 371 2.18 -23.14 9.53
C TRP A 371 2.47 -21.91 10.37
N THR A 372 3.73 -21.73 10.76
CA THR A 372 4.17 -20.55 11.50
C THR A 372 5.45 -20.02 10.90
N LEU A 373 5.46 -18.71 10.64
CA LEU A 373 6.65 -18.02 10.18
C LEU A 373 7.76 -18.15 11.23
N ARG A 374 8.96 -18.54 10.80
CA ARG A 374 10.13 -18.61 11.67
C ARG A 374 11.08 -17.48 11.33
N SER A 375 11.65 -16.90 12.39
CA SER A 375 12.74 -15.94 12.33
C SER A 375 13.91 -16.53 11.51
N ARG A 376 14.32 -15.87 10.42
CA ARG A 376 15.38 -16.33 9.50
C ARG A 376 16.75 -15.80 9.86
#